data_AF-A0A838XUE9-F1
#
_entry.id   AF-A0A838XUE9-F1
#
_cell.length_a   1.000
_cell.length_b   1.000
_cell.length_c   1.000
_cell.angle_alpha   90.00
_cell.angle_beta   90.00
_cell.angle_gamma   90.00
#
_symmetry.space_group_name_H-M   'P 1'
#
loop_
_entity.id
_entity.type
_entity.pdbx_description
1 polymer ?
#
loop_
_entity_poly.entity_id
_entity_poly.type
_entity_poly.pdbx_seq_one_letter_code
_entity_poly.pdbx_strand_id
1 'polypeptide(L)'
;MMSQKEARLTAENAEALAADALAYLAGDMEHLGRFLALSGIGPAELREAAEEPGFLVGVLEFYMAHEPLLLSFCETRAIRPTLFAAARFALDGATPQDG
;
A
#
# COMPACT_ATOMS: atom_id res chain seq x y z
N MET A 1 1.07 31.77 4.73
CA MET A 1 2.10 30.70 4.69
C MET A 1 1.93 29.88 5.95
N MET A 2 1.59 28.61 5.99
CA MET A 2 1.36 27.57 4.98
C MET A 2 0.06 26.85 5.38
N SER A 3 -0.74 26.49 4.37
CA SER A 3 -2.07 25.90 4.57
C SER A 3 -2.02 24.66 5.45
N GLN A 4 -3.01 24.58 6.33
CA GLN A 4 -3.42 23.45 7.14
C GLN A 4 -3.88 22.28 6.22
N LYS A 5 -2.97 21.78 5.38
CA LYS A 5 -3.14 20.59 4.53
C LYS A 5 -2.66 19.36 5.32
N GLU A 6 -3.12 19.28 6.57
CA GLU A 6 -2.94 18.12 7.42
C GLU A 6 -4.27 17.35 7.43
N ALA A 7 -4.17 16.03 7.29
CA ALA A 7 -5.15 15.05 7.78
C ALA A 7 -6.38 14.66 6.92
N ARG A 8 -6.28 14.65 5.59
CA ARG A 8 -6.96 13.56 4.83
C ARG A 8 -6.00 13.02 3.79
N LEU A 9 -5.49 11.82 4.04
CA LEU A 9 -4.76 11.09 3.01
C LEU A 9 -5.70 10.93 1.81
N THR A 10 -5.32 11.44 0.65
CA THR A 10 -6.08 11.34 -0.59
C THR A 10 -5.84 9.98 -1.24
N ALA A 11 -6.73 9.55 -2.14
CA ALA A 11 -6.55 8.32 -2.91
C ALA A 11 -5.17 8.31 -3.61
N GLU A 12 -4.82 9.35 -4.36
CA GLU A 12 -3.50 9.46 -5.01
C GLU A 12 -2.31 9.29 -4.04
N ASN A 13 -2.40 9.88 -2.84
CA ASN A 13 -1.33 9.75 -1.84
C ASN A 13 -1.29 8.34 -1.22
N ALA A 14 -2.45 7.70 -1.09
CA ALA A 14 -2.56 6.32 -0.62
C ALA A 14 -2.05 5.33 -1.68
N GLU A 15 -2.34 5.58 -2.96
CA GLU A 15 -1.81 4.82 -4.09
C GLU A 15 -0.30 4.94 -4.14
N ALA A 16 0.24 6.16 -4.01
CA ALA A 16 1.67 6.39 -3.95
C ALA A 16 2.34 5.67 -2.77
N LEU A 17 1.71 5.68 -1.58
CA LEU A 17 2.22 4.95 -0.42
C LEU A 17 2.22 3.43 -0.65
N ALA A 18 1.15 2.89 -1.21
CA ALA A 18 1.02 1.47 -1.50
C ALA A 18 2.00 1.01 -2.59
N ALA A 19 2.17 1.80 -3.65
CA ALA A 19 3.15 1.54 -4.70
C ALA A 19 4.59 1.58 -4.17
N ASP A 20 4.88 2.53 -3.29
CA ASP A 20 6.18 2.64 -2.64
C ASP A 20 6.47 1.47 -1.68
N ALA A 21 5.45 1.04 -0.93
CA ALA A 21 5.52 -0.18 -0.13
C ALA A 21 5.73 -1.42 -1.00
N LEU A 22 5.04 -1.53 -2.13
CA LEU A 22 5.24 -2.62 -3.09
C LEU A 22 6.67 -2.63 -3.65
N ALA A 23 7.24 -1.47 -3.96
CA ALA A 23 8.62 -1.37 -4.42
C ALA A 23 9.63 -1.80 -3.35
N TYR A 24 9.38 -1.47 -2.09
CA TYR A 24 10.19 -1.95 -0.97
C TYR A 24 10.07 -3.47 -0.80
N LEU A 25 8.85 -3.99 -0.88
CA LEU A 25 8.58 -5.43 -0.84
C LEU A 25 9.28 -6.18 -1.97
N ALA A 26 9.33 -5.60 -3.17
CA ALA A 26 10.03 -6.18 -4.31
C ALA A 26 11.56 -6.27 -4.11
N GLY A 27 12.13 -5.51 -3.16
CA GLY A 27 13.51 -5.66 -2.73
C GLY A 27 13.76 -6.91 -1.87
N ASP A 28 12.70 -7.53 -1.34
CA ASP A 28 12.77 -8.72 -0.48
C ASP A 28 12.04 -9.90 -1.12
N MET A 29 12.79 -10.74 -1.83
CA MET A 29 12.26 -11.84 -2.65
C MET A 29 11.44 -12.86 -1.85
N GLU A 30 11.73 -13.03 -0.55
CA GLU A 30 11.00 -13.95 0.32
C GLU A 30 9.59 -13.40 0.62
N HIS A 31 9.51 -12.15 1.08
CA HIS A 31 8.24 -11.51 1.36
C HIS A 31 7.43 -11.27 0.07
N LEU A 32 8.08 -10.88 -1.03
CA LEU A 32 7.44 -10.74 -2.33
C LEU A 32 6.81 -12.06 -2.80
N GLY A 33 7.57 -13.16 -2.74
CA GLY A 33 7.07 -14.47 -3.15
C GLY A 33 5.85 -14.91 -2.34
N ARG A 34 5.84 -14.62 -1.03
CA ARG A 34 4.67 -14.88 -0.18
C ARG A 34 3.47 -14.01 -0.54
N PHE A 35 3.69 -12.72 -0.79
CA PHE A 35 2.61 -11.82 -1.20
C PHE A 35 1.99 -12.23 -2.54
N LEU A 36 2.82 -12.58 -3.53
CA LEU A 36 2.35 -13.12 -4.83
C LEU A 36 1.54 -14.42 -4.64
N ALA A 37 1.99 -15.32 -3.78
CA ALA A 37 1.26 -16.55 -3.47
C ALA A 37 -0.09 -16.29 -2.78
N LEU A 38 -0.20 -15.26 -1.94
CA LEU A 38 -1.46 -14.88 -1.26
C LEU A 38 -2.43 -14.13 -2.18
N SER A 39 -1.91 -13.26 -3.04
CA SER A 39 -2.70 -12.51 -4.03
C SER A 39 -3.11 -13.36 -5.23
N GLY A 40 -2.45 -14.49 -5.45
CA GLY A 40 -2.76 -15.42 -6.53
C GLY A 40 -2.25 -14.97 -7.90
N ILE A 41 -1.37 -13.96 -7.95
CA ILE A 41 -0.83 -13.42 -9.21
C ILE A 41 0.65 -13.78 -9.38
N GLY A 42 1.11 -13.81 -10.64
CA GLY A 42 2.51 -13.99 -10.97
C GLY A 42 3.33 -12.69 -10.96
N PRO A 43 4.67 -12.77 -10.97
CA PRO A 43 5.54 -11.60 -11.09
C PRO A 43 5.37 -10.84 -12.43
N ALA A 44 4.86 -11.51 -13.46
CA ALA A 44 4.53 -10.89 -14.75
C ALA A 44 3.27 -10.01 -14.67
N GLU A 45 2.31 -10.41 -13.85
CA GLU A 45 1.03 -9.70 -13.63
C GLU A 45 1.18 -8.58 -12.58
N LEU A 46 2.23 -8.63 -11.76
CA LEU A 46 2.52 -7.65 -10.71
C LEU A 46 2.43 -6.19 -11.18
N ARG A 47 2.94 -5.91 -12.40
CA ARG A 47 2.93 -4.56 -12.95
C ARG A 47 1.53 -4.09 -13.27
N GLU A 48 0.72 -4.94 -13.88
CA GLU A 48 -0.68 -4.65 -14.23
C GLU A 48 -1.53 -4.55 -12.96
N ALA A 49 -1.34 -5.48 -12.02
CA ALA A 49 -2.01 -5.46 -10.74
C ALA A 49 -1.68 -4.20 -9.93
N ALA A 50 -0.44 -3.69 -9.98
CA ALA A 50 -0.07 -2.43 -9.31
C ALA A 50 -0.82 -1.19 -9.84
N GLU A 51 -1.45 -1.28 -11.02
CA GLU A 51 -2.31 -0.22 -11.57
C GLU A 51 -3.75 -0.33 -11.02
N GLU A 52 -4.11 -1.43 -10.34
CA GLU A 52 -5.42 -1.63 -9.76
C GLU A 52 -5.48 -1.14 -8.29
N PRO A 53 -6.42 -0.26 -7.94
CA PRO A 53 -6.56 0.23 -6.58
C PRO A 53 -6.89 -0.89 -5.58
N GLY A 54 -7.64 -1.91 -6.01
CA GLY A 54 -7.95 -3.09 -5.19
C GLY A 54 -6.72 -3.92 -4.84
N PHE A 55 -5.75 -4.01 -5.74
CA PHE A 55 -4.49 -4.69 -5.46
C PHE A 55 -3.62 -3.89 -4.48
N LEU A 56 -3.55 -2.57 -4.65
CA LEU A 56 -2.84 -1.67 -3.73
C LEU A 56 -3.42 -1.75 -2.31
N VAL A 57 -4.74 -1.90 -2.17
CA VAL A 57 -5.38 -2.22 -0.88
C VAL A 57 -4.85 -3.53 -0.29
N GLY A 58 -4.68 -4.57 -1.12
CA GLY A 58 -4.10 -5.84 -0.70
C GLY A 58 -2.64 -5.72 -0.24
N VAL A 59 -1.84 -4.88 -0.89
CA VAL A 59 -0.46 -4.57 -0.44
C VAL A 59 -0.48 -3.97 0.95
N LEU A 60 -1.33 -2.96 1.18
CA LEU A 60 -1.44 -2.31 2.49
C LEU A 60 -1.90 -3.29 3.59
N GLU A 61 -2.85 -4.18 3.29
CA GLU A 61 -3.29 -5.24 4.19
C GLU A 61 -2.19 -6.25 4.52
N PHE A 62 -1.39 -6.64 3.52
CA PHE A 62 -0.26 -7.54 3.74
C PHE A 62 0.75 -6.94 4.72
N TYR A 63 1.06 -5.65 4.58
CA TYR A 63 1.90 -4.92 5.53
C TYR A 63 1.26 -4.87 6.93
N MET A 64 -0.03 -4.55 7.03
CA MET A 64 -0.73 -4.51 8.32
C MET A 64 -0.82 -5.88 9.00
N ALA A 65 -0.86 -6.97 8.23
CA ALA A 65 -0.79 -8.34 8.74
C ALA A 65 0.63 -8.77 9.16
N HIS A 66 1.66 -8.02 8.75
CA HIS A 66 3.08 -8.29 9.03
C HIS A 66 3.75 -7.11 9.73
N GLU A 67 3.50 -7.01 11.03
CA GLU A 67 4.09 -5.98 11.91
C GLU A 67 5.61 -5.75 11.72
N PRO A 68 6.50 -6.76 11.66
CA PRO A 68 7.94 -6.49 11.49
C PRO A 68 8.27 -5.84 10.14
N LEU A 69 7.57 -6.24 9.07
CA LEU A 69 7.75 -5.66 7.74
C LEU A 69 7.23 -4.23 7.69
N LEU A 70 6.06 -4.00 8.30
CA LEU A 70 5.47 -2.67 8.44
C LEU A 70 6.37 -1.72 9.21
N LEU A 71 6.86 -2.12 10.38
CA LEU A 71 7.77 -1.31 11.18
C LEU A 71 9.06 -1.01 10.42
N SER A 72 9.68 -2.03 9.78
CA SER A 72 10.91 -1.84 8.99
C SER A 72 10.74 -0.82 7.87
N PHE A 73 9.62 -0.88 7.15
CA PHE A 73 9.30 0.11 6.11
C PHE A 73 9.03 1.50 6.71
N CYS A 74 8.23 1.57 7.77
CA CYS A 74 7.92 2.83 8.44
C CYS A 74 9.16 3.52 8.98
N GLU A 75 10.10 2.77 9.56
CA GLU A 75 11.40 3.27 10.00
C GLU A 75 12.24 3.77 8.82
N THR A 76 12.30 3.00 7.73
CA THR A 76 13.05 3.38 6.52
C THR A 76 12.54 4.68 5.90
N ARG A 77 11.21 4.88 5.89
CA ARG A 77 10.57 6.07 5.31
C ARG A 77 10.33 7.20 6.32
N ALA A 78 10.65 6.98 7.60
CA ALA A 78 10.34 7.88 8.71
C ALA A 78 8.86 8.30 8.77
N ILE A 79 7.96 7.34 8.55
CA ILE A 79 6.51 7.55 8.55
C ILE A 79 5.83 6.78 9.69
N ARG A 80 4.58 7.12 10.00
CA ARG A 80 3.80 6.41 11.02
C ARG A 80 3.07 5.18 10.43
N PRO A 81 3.03 4.04 11.13
CA PRO A 81 2.29 2.85 10.67
C PRO A 81 0.78 3.10 10.55
N THR A 82 0.23 4.06 11.30
CA THR A 82 -1.17 4.50 11.19
C THR A 82 -1.52 5.04 9.79
N LEU A 83 -0.53 5.44 8.99
CA LEU A 83 -0.77 5.88 7.60
C LEU A 83 -1.20 4.73 6.69
N PHE A 84 -0.79 3.48 6.96
CA PHE A 84 -1.25 2.33 6.17
C PHE A 84 -2.76 2.09 6.35
N ALA A 85 -3.24 2.19 7.58
CA ALA A 85 -4.68 2.09 7.86
C ALA A 85 -5.46 3.24 7.21
N ALA A 86 -4.92 4.47 7.27
CA ALA A 86 -5.54 5.62 6.58
C ALA A 86 -5.52 5.47 5.06
N ALA A 87 -4.46 4.90 4.48
CA ALA A 87 -4.31 4.60 3.07
C ALA A 87 -5.32 3.56 2.60
N ARG A 88 -5.45 2.46 3.34
CA ARG A 88 -6.47 1.46 3.06
C ARG A 88 -7.85 2.08 3.02
N PHE A 89 -8.20 2.88 4.02
CA PHE A 89 -9.51 3.51 4.08
C PHE A 89 -9.74 4.50 2.93
N ALA A 90 -8.70 5.25 2.54
CA ALA A 90 -8.77 6.19 1.43
C ALA A 90 -8.95 5.49 0.08
N LEU A 91 -8.33 4.33 -0.14
CA LEU A 91 -8.47 3.54 -1.38
C LEU A 91 -9.79 2.77 -1.43
N ASP A 92 -10.23 2.20 -0.31
CA ASP A 92 -11.50 1.47 -0.19
C ASP A 92 -12.69 2.42 -0.42
N GLY A 93 -12.65 3.62 0.15
CA GLY A 93 -13.67 4.65 -0.07
C GLY A 93 -13.56 5.40 -1.40
N ALA A 94 -12.48 5.20 -2.17
CA ALA A 94 -12.29 5.80 -3.49
C ALA A 94 -12.86 4.93 -4.63
N THR A 95 -13.37 3.73 -4.34
CA THR A 95 -14.17 3.02 -5.34
C THR A 95 -15.33 3.94 -5.76
N PRO A 96 -15.49 4.24 -7.06
CA PRO A 96 -16.61 5.05 -7.51
C PRO A 96 -17.90 4.31 -7.17
N GLN A 97 -18.55 4.70 -6.07
CA GLN A 97 -19.98 4.50 -5.88
C GLN A 97 -20.69 5.50 -6.80
N ASP A 98 -20.62 5.27 -8.10
CA ASP A 98 -21.59 5.81 -9.06
C ASP A 98 -22.45 4.62 -9.50
N GLY A 99 -23.61 4.52 -8.86
CA GLY A 99 -24.67 3.56 -9.13
C GLY A 99 -26.01 4.14 -8.71
#